data_AF-A0AAP2QBK2-F1
#
_entry.id   AF-A0AAP2QBK2-F1
#
_cell.length_a   1.000
_cell.length_b   1.000
_cell.length_c   1.000
_cell.angle_alpha   90.00
_cell.angle_beta   90.00
_cell.angle_gamma   90.00
#
_symmetry.space_group_name_H-M   'P 1'
#
loop_
_entity.id
_entity.type
_entity.pdbx_description
1 polymer ?
#
loop_
_entity_poly.entity_id
_entity_poly.type
_entity_poly.pdbx_seq_one_letter_code
_entity_poly.pdbx_strand_id
1 'polypeptide(L)'
;PHQDNISYFGDGTNEAQMVYQFPLPPLVLHAIRTGNTSYLQKWANEIYLPTEGVSFFNFLASHDGIGLNPIRGIIDETEILDL
;
A
#
# COMPACT_ATOMS: atom_id res chain seq x y z
N PRO A 1 -9.64 -1.39 1.57
CA PRO A 1 -8.76 -0.48 0.81
C PRO A 1 -7.92 -1.20 -0.26
N HIS A 2 -7.13 -2.22 0.09
CA HIS A 2 -6.30 -2.92 -0.90
C HIS A 2 -7.13 -3.64 -1.98
N GLN A 3 -8.20 -4.34 -1.56
CA GLN A 3 -9.16 -4.97 -2.48
C GLN A 3 -9.86 -3.96 -3.40
N ASP A 4 -10.25 -2.80 -2.84
CA ASP A 4 -10.87 -1.71 -3.61
C ASP A 4 -9.89 -1.15 -4.67
N ASN A 5 -8.60 -1.03 -4.32
CA ASN A 5 -7.58 -0.57 -5.25
C ASN A 5 -7.32 -1.58 -6.37
N ILE A 6 -7.30 -2.88 -6.07
CA ILE A 6 -7.10 -3.92 -7.09
C ILE A 6 -8.23 -3.93 -8.12
N SER A 7 -9.45 -3.54 -7.74
CA SER A 7 -10.60 -3.53 -8.65
C SER A 7 -10.42 -2.62 -9.87
N TYR A 8 -9.59 -1.57 -9.76
CA TYR A 8 -9.25 -0.66 -10.87
C TYR A 8 -8.43 -1.31 -12.00
N PHE A 9 -7.89 -2.51 -11.79
CA PHE A 9 -7.29 -3.29 -12.87
C PHE A 9 -8.36 -3.90 -13.80
N GLY A 10 -9.64 -3.93 -13.41
CA GLY A 10 -10.69 -4.61 -14.15
C GLY A 10 -10.39 -6.10 -14.31
N ASP A 11 -10.40 -6.60 -15.55
CA ASP A 11 -9.95 -7.96 -15.88
C ASP A 11 -8.44 -8.06 -16.17
N GLY A 12 -7.71 -6.95 -16.00
CA GLY A 12 -6.29 -6.81 -16.30
C GLY A 12 -5.99 -6.41 -17.73
N THR A 13 -7.00 -6.17 -18.58
CA THR A 13 -6.84 -5.76 -19.99
C THR A 13 -7.72 -4.58 -20.41
N ASN A 14 -8.74 -4.24 -19.62
CA ASN A 14 -9.79 -3.30 -20.01
C ASN A 14 -9.89 -2.01 -19.15
N GLU A 15 -9.17 -1.92 -18.04
CA GLU A 15 -9.13 -0.73 -17.17
C GLU A 15 -7.70 -0.19 -16.97
N ALA A 16 -7.36 0.32 -15.78
CA ALA A 16 -6.10 0.96 -15.52
C ALA A 16 -4.95 -0.05 -15.61
N GLN A 17 -3.90 0.27 -16.36
CA GLN A 17 -2.70 -0.57 -16.43
C GLN A 17 -1.81 -0.39 -15.20
N MET A 18 -2.04 0.67 -14.43
CA MET A 18 -1.24 1.01 -13.27
C MET A 18 -2.08 1.58 -12.12
N VAL A 19 -1.89 1.03 -10.91
CA VAL A 19 -2.62 1.42 -9.70
C VAL A 19 -1.65 1.80 -8.58
N TYR A 20 -1.97 2.84 -7.82
CA TYR A 20 -1.15 3.31 -6.69
C TYR A 20 -1.15 2.34 -5.50
N GLN A 21 0.03 2.10 -4.93
CA GLN A 21 0.20 1.38 -3.66
C GLN A 21 0.16 2.33 -2.46
N PHE A 22 -1.02 2.85 -2.15
CA PHE A 22 -1.22 3.77 -1.02
C PHE A 22 -0.79 3.26 0.36
N PRO A 23 -0.74 1.94 0.66
CA PRO A 23 -0.16 1.48 1.93
C PRO A 23 1.37 1.64 2.02
N LEU A 24 2.09 1.75 0.90
CA LEU A 24 3.56 1.78 0.92
C LEU A 24 4.15 2.98 1.66
N PRO A 25 3.76 4.25 1.37
CA PRO A 25 4.31 5.40 2.08
C PRO A 25 4.19 5.34 3.62
N PRO A 26 2.99 5.11 4.21
CA PRO A 26 2.86 5.05 5.66
C PRO A 26 3.51 3.80 6.29
N LEU A 27 3.61 2.66 5.58
CA LEU A 27 4.34 1.49 6.08
C LEU A 27 5.85 1.75 6.16
N VAL A 28 6.41 2.44 5.15
CA VAL A 28 7.83 2.83 5.16
C VAL A 28 8.09 3.87 6.25
N LEU A 29 7.19 4.85 6.42
CA LEU A 29 7.28 5.82 7.51
C LEU A 29 7.27 5.13 8.88
N HIS A 30 6.35 4.21 9.11
CA HIS A 30 6.26 3.41 10.34
C HIS A 30 7.56 2.63 10.58
N ALA A 31 8.08 1.95 9.56
CA ALA A 31 9.31 1.17 9.67
C ALA A 31 10.53 2.02 10.02
N ILE A 32 10.65 3.22 9.44
CA ILE A 32 11.72 4.17 9.77
C ILE A 32 11.57 4.69 11.20
N ARG A 33 10.35 5.07 11.61
CA ARG A 33 10.10 5.63 12.95
C ARG A 33 10.35 4.63 14.07
N THR A 34 9.92 3.38 13.87
CA THR A 34 9.98 2.33 14.90
C THR A 34 11.25 1.48 14.83
N GLY A 35 11.97 1.52 13.70
CA GLY A 35 13.06 0.59 13.41
C GLY A 35 12.58 -0.84 13.16
N ASN A 36 11.27 -1.07 12.97
CA ASN A 36 10.67 -2.38 12.78
C ASN A 36 10.02 -2.51 11.40
N THR A 37 10.46 -3.48 10.60
CA THR A 37 9.95 -3.71 9.25
C THR A 37 8.94 -4.85 9.16
N SER A 38 8.51 -5.46 10.28
CA SER A 38 7.65 -6.64 10.28
C SER A 38 6.35 -6.44 9.49
N TYR A 39 5.65 -5.32 9.71
CA TYR A 39 4.42 -4.98 8.99
C TYR A 39 4.65 -4.75 7.50
N LEU A 40 5.70 -3.99 7.15
CA LEU A 40 6.08 -3.73 5.76
C LEU A 40 6.39 -5.02 5.01
N GLN A 41 7.20 -5.91 5.62
CA GLN A 41 7.55 -7.20 5.02
C GLN A 41 6.34 -8.11 4.87
N LYS A 42 5.48 -8.20 5.89
CA LYS A 42 4.26 -9.01 5.83
C LYS A 42 3.36 -8.54 4.68
N TRP A 43 3.06 -7.25 4.65
CA TRP A 43 2.23 -6.66 3.59
C TRP A 43 2.86 -6.86 2.20
N ALA A 44 4.18 -6.67 2.05
CA ALA A 44 4.85 -6.84 0.75
C ALA A 44 4.76 -8.27 0.21
N ASN A 45 4.77 -9.28 1.09
CA ASN A 45 4.61 -10.68 0.71
C ASN A 45 3.18 -11.06 0.29
N GLU A 46 2.18 -10.24 0.63
CA GLU A 46 0.78 -10.46 0.25
C GLU A 46 0.42 -9.80 -1.10
N ILE A 47 1.33 -9.01 -1.69
CA ILE A 47 1.11 -8.34 -2.97
C ILE A 47 1.24 -9.34 -4.12
N TYR A 48 0.23 -9.36 -4.99
CA TYR A 48 0.27 -10.07 -6.26
C TYR A 48 -0.38 -9.22 -7.36
N LEU A 49 0.05 -9.44 -8.60
CA LEU A 49 -0.57 -8.82 -9.77
C LEU A 49 -1.63 -9.78 -10.34
N PRO A 50 -2.80 -9.28 -10.75
CA PRO A 50 -3.85 -10.12 -11.32
C PRO A 50 -3.48 -10.65 -12.71
N THR A 51 -2.70 -9.90 -13.49
CA THR A 51 -2.24 -10.26 -14.85
C THR A 51 -0.83 -9.72 -15.12
N GLU A 52 -0.17 -10.19 -16.19
CA GLU A 52 1.17 -9.71 -16.58
C GLU A 52 1.16 -8.31 -17.22
N GLY A 53 0.00 -7.82 -17.68
CA GLY A 53 -0.15 -6.57 -18.41
C GLY A 53 -0.32 -5.32 -17.52
N VAL A 54 -0.36 -5.51 -16.20
CA VAL A 54 -0.61 -4.44 -15.22
C VAL A 54 0.52 -4.35 -14.20
N SER A 55 0.64 -3.21 -13.55
CA SER A 55 1.66 -3.00 -12.51
C SER A 55 1.17 -2.08 -11.40
N PHE A 56 1.88 -2.10 -10.28
CA PHE A 56 1.66 -1.11 -9.23
C PHE A 56 2.59 0.10 -9.40
N PHE A 57 2.05 1.30 -9.15
CA PHE A 57 2.86 2.50 -8.96
C PHE A 57 3.28 2.59 -7.49
N ASN A 58 4.54 2.25 -7.25
CA ASN A 58 5.17 2.39 -5.93
C ASN A 58 5.72 3.81 -5.75
N PHE A 59 5.42 4.40 -4.60
CA PHE A 59 5.83 5.76 -4.25
C PHE A 59 5.99 5.87 -2.73
N LEU A 60 6.71 6.90 -2.27
CA LEU A 60 6.95 7.14 -0.85
C LEU A 60 6.36 8.46 -0.33
N ALA A 61 5.93 9.35 -1.24
CA ALA A 61 5.24 10.59 -0.90
C ALA A 61 4.50 11.12 -2.15
N SER A 62 3.42 11.87 -1.91
CA SER A 62 2.68 12.59 -2.93
C SER A 62 2.53 14.06 -2.56
N HIS A 63 1.96 14.87 -3.44
CA HIS A 63 1.63 16.27 -3.15
C HIS A 63 0.53 16.41 -2.08
N ASP A 64 -0.26 15.35 -1.84
CA ASP A 64 -1.31 15.29 -0.83
C ASP A 64 -0.78 14.88 0.57
N GLY A 65 0.53 14.62 0.68
CA GLY A 65 1.15 14.10 1.90
C GLY A 65 1.07 12.57 2.01
N ILE A 66 1.12 12.07 3.26
CA ILE A 66 1.09 10.64 3.62
C ILE A 66 -0.21 10.35 4.36
N GLY A 67 -1.15 9.68 3.70
CA GLY A 67 -2.38 9.23 4.34
C GLY A 67 -2.18 7.96 5.18
N LEU A 68 -2.75 7.92 6.39
CA LEU A 68 -2.64 6.78 7.32
C LEU A 68 -3.81 5.78 7.20
N ASN A 69 -4.93 6.16 6.59
CA ASN A 69 -6.06 5.24 6.40
C ASN A 69 -5.71 3.94 5.64
N PRO A 70 -4.82 3.93 4.64
CA PRO A 70 -4.45 2.71 3.92
C PRO A 70 -3.80 1.60 4.77
N ILE A 71 -3.26 1.93 5.95
CA ILE A 71 -2.59 0.95 6.84
C ILE A 71 -3.47 0.43 7.98
N ARG A 72 -4.72 0.93 8.09
CA ARG A 72 -5.70 0.40 9.06
C ARG A 72 -5.98 -1.07 8.77
N GLY A 73 -5.84 -1.92 9.79
CA GLY A 73 -5.96 -3.38 9.67
C GLY A 73 -4.69 -4.09 9.19
N ILE A 74 -3.62 -3.35 8.87
CA ILE A 74 -2.27 -3.89 8.63
C ILE A 74 -1.40 -3.66 9.87
N ILE A 75 -1.40 -2.43 10.39
CA ILE A 75 -0.73 -2.03 11.64
C ILE A 75 -1.79 -1.91 12.75
N ASP A 76 -1.39 -2.17 14.01
CA ASP A 76 -2.24 -1.92 15.18
C ASP A 76 -2.62 -0.44 15.30
N GLU A 77 -3.88 -0.16 15.66
CA GLU A 77 -4.38 1.22 15.73
C GLU A 77 -3.57 2.10 16.70
N THR A 78 -3.07 1.52 17.79
CA THR A 78 -2.24 2.25 18.76
C THR A 78 -0.93 2.73 18.15
N GLU A 79 -0.27 1.88 17.35
CA GLU A 79 0.95 2.24 16.63
C GLU A 79 0.69 3.27 15.51
N ILE A 80 -0.53 3.31 14.94
CA ILE A 80 -0.92 4.33 13.97
C ILE A 80 -1.11 5.70 14.64
N LEU A 81 -1.72 5.73 15.83
CA LEU A 81 -1.91 6.97 16.60
C LEU A 81 -0.59 7.54 17.14
N ASP A 82 0.41 6.68 17.29
CA ASP A 82 1.76 7.03 17.73
C ASP A 82 2.68 7.44 16.56
N LEU A 83 2.21 7.57 15.31
CA LEU A 83 2.93 8.14 14.16
C LEU A 83 2.75 9.67 14.07
#